data_AF-A0A183TE45-F1
#
_entry.id   AF-A0A183TE45-F1
#
_cell.length_a   1.000
_cell.length_b   1.000
_cell.length_c   1.000
_cell.angle_alpha   90.00
_cell.angle_beta   90.00
_cell.angle_gamma   90.00
#
_symmetry.space_group_name_H-M   'P 1'
#
loop_
_entity.id
_entity.type
_entity.pdbx_description
1 polymer ?
#
loop_
_entity_poly.entity_id
_entity_poly.type
_entity_poly.pdbx_seq_one_letter_code
_entity_poly.pdbx_strand_id
1 'polypeptide(L)' 'MSLHLPLRGDQFATIISVYAFPMTSSDAAKERFYEDLHALLVTVPKVDKLIVFGDFNTRVGTDHAAWLENVP' A
#
# COMPACT_ATOMS: atom_id res chain seq x y z
N MET A 1 -5.29 -5.07 3.89
CA MET A 1 -5.09 -5.31 5.34
C MET A 1 -5.14 -3.97 6.06
N SER A 2 -5.74 -3.91 7.26
CA SER A 2 -5.71 -2.72 8.13
C SER A 2 -5.11 -3.03 9.50
N LEU A 3 -4.39 -2.07 10.07
CA LEU A 3 -3.87 -2.13 11.44
C LEU A 3 -4.27 -0.85 12.18
N HIS A 4 -4.85 -1.02 13.37
CA HIS A 4 -5.26 0.09 14.23
C HIS A 4 -4.28 0.20 15.41
N LEU A 5 -3.57 1.32 15.49
CA LEU A 5 -2.60 1.61 16.55
C LEU A 5 -3.05 2.79 17.41
N PRO A 6 -2.97 2.71 18.74
CA PRO A 6 -3.18 3.89 19.58
C PRO A 6 -2.05 4.92 19.37
N LEU A 7 -2.38 6.21 19.33
CA LEU A 7 -1.42 7.30 19.20
C LEU A 7 -1.28 8.11 20.50
N ARG A 8 -2.32 8.88 20.86
CA ARG A 8 -2.32 9.76 22.04
C ARG A 8 -3.74 10.13 22.43
N GLY A 9 -4.07 9.99 23.72
CA GLY A 9 -5.46 10.14 24.17
C GLY A 9 -6.35 9.11 23.46
N ASP A 10 -7.54 9.53 23.04
CA ASP A 10 -8.48 8.68 22.30
C ASP A 10 -8.22 8.63 20.79
N GLN A 11 -7.05 9.10 20.33
CA GLN A 11 -6.67 9.13 18.91
C GLN A 11 -5.93 7.85 18.51
N PHE A 12 -6.33 7.28 17.38
CA PHE A 12 -5.70 6.13 16.74
C PHE A 12 -5.06 6.50 15.39
N ALA A 13 -4.11 5.68 14.96
CA ALA A 13 -3.63 5.60 13.59
C ALA A 13 -4.23 4.36 12.94
N THR A 14 -4.91 4.54 11.82
CA THR A 14 -5.30 3.43 10.94
C THR A 14 -4.29 3.35 9.80
N ILE A 15 -3.60 2.23 9.70
CA ILE A 15 -2.67 1.93 8.60
C ILE A 15 -3.36 0.98 7.65
N ILE A 16 -3.52 1.37 6.39
CA ILE A 16 -4.08 0.53 5.34
C ILE A 16 -2.97 0.18 4.37
N SER A 17 -2.68 -1.11 4.26
CA SER A 17 -1.77 -1.63 3.23
C SER A 17 -2.57 -2.10 2.04
N VAL A 18 -2.23 -1.52 0.88
CA VAL A 18 -2.84 -1.77 -0.42
C VAL A 18 -1.79 -2.38 -1.33
N TYR A 19 -2.01 -3.63 -1.74
CA TYR A 19 -1.15 -4.27 -2.73
C TYR A 19 -1.42 -3.70 -4.13
N ALA A 20 -0.39 -3.67 -4.98
CA ALA A 20 -0.54 -3.24 -6.36
C ALA A 20 -1.52 -4.16 -7.09
N PHE A 21 -2.64 -3.59 -7.55
CA PHE A 21 -3.61 -4.33 -8.34
C PHE A 21 -3.01 -4.67 -9.71
N PRO A 22 -3.11 -5.93 -10.21
CA PRO A 22 -2.53 -6.28 -11.50
C PRO A 22 -3.11 -5.43 -12.61
N MET A 23 -2.26 -4.82 -13.45
CA MET A 23 -2.71 -3.99 -14.59
C MET A 23 -3.66 -4.75 -15.54
N THR A 24 -3.54 -6.08 -15.60
CA THR A 24 -4.32 -6.98 -16.46
C THR A 24 -5.72 -7.31 -15.91
N SER A 25 -6.10 -6.76 -14.76
CA SER A 25 -7.44 -6.93 -14.20
C SER A 25 -8.53 -6.31 -15.08
N SER A 26 -9.72 -6.92 -15.11
CA SER A 26 -10.89 -6.33 -15.77
C SER A 26 -11.36 -5.04 -15.09
N ASP A 27 -12.04 -4.16 -15.83
CA ASP A 27 -12.51 -2.88 -15.29
C ASP A 27 -13.52 -3.06 -14.16
N ALA A 28 -14.41 -4.06 -14.26
CA ALA A 28 -15.34 -4.41 -13.18
C ALA A 28 -14.60 -4.83 -11.89
N ALA A 29 -13.44 -5.50 -12.01
CA ALA A 29 -12.65 -5.87 -10.85
C ALA A 29 -11.91 -4.66 -10.24
N LYS A 30 -11.48 -3.69 -11.07
CA LYS A 30 -10.91 -2.41 -10.60
C LYS A 30 -11.95 -1.59 -9.85
N GLU A 31 -13.12 -1.44 -10.43
CA GLU A 31 -14.21 -0.65 -9.84
C GLU A 31 -14.59 -1.20 -8.46
N ARG A 32 -14.82 -2.52 -8.36
CA ARG A 32 -15.10 -3.16 -7.07
C ARG A 32 -13.98 -2.98 -6.06
N PHE A 33 -12.72 -3.04 -6.49
CA PHE A 33 -11.58 -2.80 -5.62
C PHE A 33 -11.57 -1.38 -5.04
N TYR A 34 -11.87 -0.36 -5.87
CA TYR A 34 -11.95 1.02 -5.41
C TYR A 34 -13.17 1.28 -4.52
N GLU A 35 -14.31 0.65 -4.81
CA GLU A 35 -15.50 0.71 -3.94
C GLU A 35 -15.23 0.11 -2.56
N ASP A 36 -14.60 -1.08 -2.51
CA ASP A 36 -14.26 -1.74 -1.25
C ASP A 36 -13.23 -0.92 -0.46
N LEU A 37 -12.25 -0.30 -1.13
CA LEU A 37 -11.29 0.61 -0.51
C LEU A 37 -11.98 1.87 0.03
N HIS A 38 -12.90 2.46 -0.74
CA HIS A 38 -13.66 3.63 -0.32
C HIS A 38 -14.53 3.31 0.91
N ALA A 39 -15.22 2.17 0.90
CA ALA A 39 -16.02 1.72 2.05
C ALA A 39 -15.15 1.58 3.31
N LEU A 40 -13.93 1.04 3.19
CA LEU A 40 -12.98 0.94 4.30
C LEU A 40 -12.57 2.33 4.80
N LEU A 41 -12.26 3.26 3.90
CA LEU A 41 -11.84 4.62 4.24
C LEU A 41 -12.93 5.41 4.97
N VAL A 42 -14.20 5.22 4.59
CA VAL A 42 -15.35 5.87 5.25
C VAL A 42 -15.50 5.46 6.72
N THR A 43 -15.03 4.28 7.11
CA THR A 43 -15.11 3.83 8.51
C THR A 43 -14.08 4.48 9.43
N VAL A 44 -13.05 5.15 8.90
CA VAL A 44 -11.98 5.75 9.71
C VAL A 44 -12.48 7.06 10.33
N PRO A 45 -12.49 7.20 11.66
CA PRO A 45 -12.90 8.43 12.32
C PRO A 45 -12.06 9.62 11.87
N LYS A 46 -12.69 10.78 11.63
CA LYS A 46 -11.99 12.01 11.23
C LYS A 46 -10.94 12.51 12.24
N VAL A 47 -11.11 12.11 13.50
CA VAL A 47 -10.18 12.44 14.58
C VAL A 47 -8.93 11.57 14.53
N ASP A 48 -8.98 10.41 13.87
CA ASP A 48 -7.88 9.47 13.75
C ASP A 48 -6.98 9.81 12.56
N LYS A 49 -5.71 9.42 12.66
CA LYS A 49 -4.76 9.59 11.55
C LYS A 49 -4.88 8.41 10.60
N LEU A 50 -4.94 8.69 9.30
CA LEU A 50 -4.94 7.68 8.25
C LEU A 50 -3.59 7.66 7.54
N ILE A 51 -3.01 6.47 7.40
CA ILE A 51 -1.79 6.23 6.61
C ILE A 51 -2.11 5.14 5.57
N VAL A 52 -2.00 5.46 4.29
CA VAL A 52 -2.16 4.50 3.20
C VAL A 52 -0.79 4.14 2.65
N PHE A 53 -0.45 2.85 2.67
CA PHE A 53 0.81 2.32 2.18
C PHE A 53 0.54 1.43 0.96
N GLY A 54 1.24 1.68 -0.14
CA GLY A 54 1.16 0.87 -1.36
C GLY A 54 2.18 -0.27 -1.37
N ASP A 55 2.19 -1.07 -2.44
CA ASP A 55 3.29 -2.00 -2.70
C ASP A 55 4.55 -1.24 -3.16
N PHE A 56 5.49 -1.02 -2.24
CA PHE A 56 6.82 -0.48 -2.55
C PHE A 56 7.78 -1.56 -3.07
N ASN A 57 7.30 -2.75 -3.45
CA ASN A 57 8.14 -3.85 -3.93
C ASN A 57 8.75 -3.60 -5.32
N THR A 58 8.75 -2.36 -5.81
CA THR A 58 9.64 -1.92 -6.89
C THR A 58 11.07 -1.93 -6.37
N ARG A 59 11.77 -3.06 -6.59
CA ARG A 59 13.22 -3.27 -6.47
C ARG A 59 14.00 -1.96 -6.27
N VAL A 60 14.44 -1.70 -5.04
CA VAL A 60 15.53 -0.74 -4.79
C VAL A 60 16.72 -1.26 -5.58
N GLY A 61 17.18 -0.48 -6.56
CA GLY A 61 18.31 -0.80 -7.40
C GLY A 61 19.50 -1.23 -6.54
N THR A 62 19.90 -2.49 -6.66
CA THR A 62 21.20 -2.92 -6.20
C THR A 62 22.17 -2.52 -7.30
N ASP A 63 23.15 -1.69 -6.96
CA ASP A 63 24.24 -1.25 -7.83
C ASP A 63 24.62 -2.32 -8.87
N HIS A 64 24.23 -2.07 -10.11
CA HIS A 64 24.47 -2.95 -11.25
C HIS A 64 25.90 -2.77 -11.81
N ALA A 65 26.84 -2.29 -10.99
CA ALA A 65 28.21 -1.96 -11.38
C ALA A 65 29.24 -3.04 -10.98
N ALA A 66 28.86 -4.05 -10.18
CA ALA A 66 29.74 -5.15 -9.78
C ALA A 66 29.71 -6.37 -10.73
N TRP A 67 29.17 -6.25 -11.95
CA TRP A 67 29.07 -7.34 -12.94
C TRP A 67 30.08 -7.23 -14.11
N LEU A 68 31.07 -6.35 -14.00
CA LEU A 68 32.36 -6.52 -14.69
C LEU A 68 33.24 -7.24 -13.65
N GLU A 69 33.87 -8.40 -13.86
CA GLU A 69 34.46 -9.06 -15.02
C GLU A 69 34.28 -10.58 -14.80
N ASN A 70 34.11 -11.42 -15.82
CA ASN A 70 35.22 -12.05 -16.52
C ASN A 70 34.71 -12.69 -17.83
N VAL A 71 35.24 -12.21 -18.94
CA VAL A 71 35.39 -12.92 -20.23
C VAL A 71 36.71 -13.69 -20.12
N PRO A 72 36.78 -14.98 -20.47
CA PRO A 72 36.77 -15.43 -21.88
C PRO A 72 35.53 -16.22 -22.28
#